data_AF-A0A1S3XBG7-F1
#
_entry.id   AF-A0A1S3XBG7-F1
#
_cell.length_a   1.000
_cell.length_b   1.000
_cell.length_c   1.000
_cell.angle_alpha   90.00
_cell.angle_beta   90.00
_cell.angle_gamma   90.00
#
_symmetry.space_group_name_H-M   'P 1'
#
loop_
_entity.id
_entity.type
_entity.pdbx_description
1 polymer ?
#
loop_
_entity_poly.entity_id
_entity_poly.type
_entity_poly.pdbx_seq_one_letter_code
_entity_poly.pdbx_strand_id
1 'polypeptide(L)'
;MKALLYPDPLISPVPITKTRPFLNPQTSVRIPIKRVDYWVGKSSYSAINAVLDSASIDEQEPDIKNPSLSTSYRNSELPKPNQTVLEAQTKVCTGPTQTRPLTEEHAFKVLDTILKSAKGELKDEEPVSKAQLGAFFSAMTIRANAFPEPTQWSEGERRAMNHYWPQLIRVLPQDTIFIADPEGSIMGVGSSIGPQFVGNGTAEMRLVGALREVLAGGHLGYEEVQGVLKDVLPLKAGEMESSSASESLFSAFMIGQRMNRETDRELKAYCLAFDNELGPAPVADVNSLTHYGEPYDGNTRY
;
A
#
# COMPACT_ATOMS: atom_id res chain seq x y z
N MET A 1 6.16 51.71 44.40
CA MET A 1 6.86 51.48 45.70
C MET A 1 7.15 49.99 45.80
N LYS A 2 8.43 49.58 45.71
CA LYS A 2 9.23 48.94 46.78
C LYS A 2 8.52 47.76 47.47
N ALA A 3 9.06 46.58 47.73
CA ALA A 3 10.30 45.85 47.43
C ALA A 3 10.29 44.62 48.38
N LEU A 4 10.71 43.44 47.89
CA LEU A 4 11.49 42.37 48.57
C LEU A 4 10.86 41.65 49.80
N LEU A 5 10.98 40.33 49.95
CA LEU A 5 12.20 39.62 50.36
C LEU A 5 12.21 38.13 49.96
N TYR A 6 13.36 37.69 49.45
CA TYR A 6 13.86 36.30 49.32
C TYR A 6 14.65 35.90 50.59
N PRO A 7 15.02 34.62 50.80
CA PRO A 7 16.31 34.11 50.28
C PRO A 7 16.31 32.66 49.76
N ASP A 8 17.11 32.43 48.72
CA ASP A 8 17.61 31.12 48.25
C ASP A 8 18.65 30.53 49.20
N PRO A 9 19.06 29.26 48.96
CA PRO A 9 20.47 29.06 48.64
C PRO A 9 20.74 28.12 47.44
N LEU A 10 21.52 28.65 46.50
CA LEU A 10 22.73 28.09 45.87
C LEU A 10 22.80 26.57 45.62
N ILE A 11 22.87 26.17 44.34
CA ILE A 11 23.85 25.23 43.77
C ILE A 11 23.97 25.48 42.25
N SER A 12 25.21 25.59 41.78
CA SER A 12 25.64 25.87 40.40
C SER A 12 25.68 24.60 39.53
N PRO A 13 25.44 24.64 38.20
CA PRO A 13 25.71 23.52 37.32
C PRO A 13 27.13 23.59 36.73
N VAL A 14 27.91 22.53 36.93
CA VAL A 14 29.21 22.28 36.29
C VAL A 14 28.98 21.61 34.92
N PRO A 15 29.68 22.00 33.84
CA PRO A 15 29.58 21.34 32.55
C PRO A 15 30.45 20.07 32.52
N ILE A 16 29.84 18.90 32.27
CA ILE A 16 30.58 17.65 32.07
C ILE A 16 30.84 17.45 30.58
N THR A 17 32.13 17.43 30.27
CA THR A 17 32.78 17.13 29.01
C THR A 17 32.45 15.73 28.49
N LYS A 18 32.25 15.62 27.18
CA LYS A 18 32.10 14.36 26.45
C LYS A 18 33.42 13.59 26.43
N THR A 19 33.42 12.37 26.96
CA THR A 19 34.40 11.32 26.63
C THR A 19 33.66 10.01 26.47
N ARG A 20 33.63 9.49 25.24
CA ARG A 20 33.17 8.12 24.91
C ARG A 20 34.32 7.14 25.14
N PRO A 21 34.10 6.00 25.81
CA PRO A 21 34.81 4.78 25.51
C PRO A 21 33.95 3.90 24.59
N PHE A 22 34.55 3.50 23.47
CA PHE A 22 34.05 2.43 22.61
C PHE A 22 34.04 1.11 23.40
N LEU A 23 32.87 0.45 23.47
CA LEU A 23 32.75 -0.96 23.83
C LEU A 23 31.79 -1.62 22.85
N ASN A 24 32.38 -2.44 21.97
CA ASN A 24 31.68 -3.43 21.15
C ASN A 24 31.03 -4.49 22.05
N PRO A 25 29.81 -4.96 21.74
CA PRO A 25 29.37 -6.29 22.11
C PRO A 25 29.31 -7.17 20.86
N GLN A 26 30.34 -7.98 20.64
CA GLN A 26 30.23 -9.20 19.85
C GLN A 26 29.56 -10.27 20.73
N THR A 27 28.27 -10.51 20.55
CA THR A 27 27.61 -11.69 21.11
C THR A 27 27.73 -12.84 20.12
N SER A 28 28.75 -13.68 20.33
CA SER A 28 28.81 -15.01 19.69
C SER A 28 28.10 -16.01 20.60
N VAL A 29 26.96 -16.54 20.14
CA VAL A 29 26.28 -17.67 20.79
C VAL A 29 27.00 -18.95 20.36
N ARG A 30 27.68 -19.60 21.31
CA ARG A 30 28.26 -20.94 21.11
C ARG A 30 27.25 -22.00 21.57
N ILE A 31 26.79 -22.82 20.63
CA ILE A 31 26.00 -24.04 20.92
C ILE A 31 27.00 -25.21 21.05
N PRO A 32 26.96 -26.02 22.13
CA PRO A 32 27.84 -27.16 22.27
C PRO A 32 27.27 -28.37 21.51
N ILE A 33 27.97 -28.83 20.46
CA ILE A 33 27.69 -30.12 19.82
C ILE A 33 28.51 -31.19 20.54
N LYS A 34 27.82 -32.18 21.12
CA LYS A 34 28.42 -33.36 21.74
C LYS A 34 29.22 -34.17 20.71
N ARG A 35 30.50 -34.42 21.01
CA ARG A 35 31.32 -35.43 20.33
C ARG A 35 30.71 -36.82 20.51
N VAL A 36 30.66 -37.57 19.41
CA VAL A 36 30.77 -39.02 19.44
C VAL A 36 32.00 -39.36 18.59
N ASP A 37 32.99 -39.97 19.23
CA ASP A 37 34.26 -40.36 18.65
C ASP A 37 34.12 -41.65 17.83
N TYR A 38 34.57 -41.65 16.57
CA TYR A 38 35.04 -42.86 15.87
C TYR A 38 36.19 -42.52 14.91
N TRP A 39 37.41 -42.76 15.41
CA TRP A 39 38.62 -43.33 14.81
C TRP A 39 38.89 -43.21 13.29
N VAL A 40 39.89 -42.36 13.01
CA VAL A 40 41.10 -42.55 12.17
C VAL A 40 41.01 -43.31 10.84
N GLY A 41 41.15 -42.56 9.74
CA GLY A 41 41.72 -43.01 8.47
C GLY A 41 42.57 -41.89 7.86
N LYS A 42 43.89 -42.11 7.76
CA LYS A 42 44.82 -41.22 7.04
C LYS A 42 44.42 -41.11 5.56
N SER A 43 44.34 -39.91 5.02
CA SER A 43 44.61 -39.70 3.59
C SER A 43 45.06 -38.27 3.31
N SER A 44 45.94 -38.19 2.32
CA SER A 44 46.77 -37.07 1.85
C SER A 44 46.05 -35.76 1.58
N TYR A 45 46.71 -34.65 1.93
CA TYR A 45 46.45 -33.35 1.35
C TYR A 45 46.80 -33.39 -0.15
N SER A 46 45.81 -33.22 -1.01
CA SER A 46 46.00 -32.97 -2.43
C SER A 46 45.48 -31.57 -2.74
N ALA A 47 46.40 -30.64 -2.98
CA ALA A 47 46.08 -29.33 -3.53
C ALA A 47 45.65 -29.52 -4.99
N ILE A 48 44.35 -29.39 -5.26
CA ILE A 48 43.83 -29.38 -6.62
C ILE A 48 43.88 -27.92 -7.10
N ASN A 49 44.91 -27.59 -7.88
CA ASN A 49 44.92 -26.37 -8.67
C ASN A 49 43.86 -26.51 -9.77
N ALA A 50 42.81 -25.70 -9.71
CA ALA A 50 41.85 -25.62 -10.80
C ALA A 50 42.49 -24.87 -11.98
N VAL A 51 42.77 -25.63 -13.04
CA VAL A 51 43.15 -25.10 -14.35
C VAL A 51 41.91 -24.45 -14.96
N LEU A 52 41.98 -23.14 -15.24
CA LEU A 52 41.02 -22.42 -16.06
C LEU A 52 41.14 -22.94 -17.49
N ASP A 53 40.25 -23.86 -17.87
CA ASP A 53 40.10 -24.29 -19.25
C ASP A 53 39.04 -23.39 -19.90
N SER A 54 39.51 -22.43 -20.69
CA SER A 54 38.66 -21.52 -21.46
C SER A 54 38.10 -22.27 -22.67
N ALA A 55 36.99 -22.96 -22.50
CA ALA A 55 36.18 -23.43 -23.61
C ALA A 55 35.41 -22.23 -24.19
N SER A 56 35.71 -21.89 -25.45
CA SER A 56 34.91 -20.97 -26.25
C SER A 56 33.58 -21.65 -26.58
N ILE A 57 32.56 -21.34 -25.78
CA ILE A 57 31.18 -21.69 -26.07
C ILE A 57 30.65 -20.59 -26.99
N ASP A 58 30.28 -21.00 -28.19
CA ASP A 58 29.60 -20.19 -29.21
C ASP A 58 28.35 -19.55 -28.56
N GLU A 59 28.35 -18.22 -28.42
CA GLU A 59 27.24 -17.45 -27.85
C GLU A 59 26.06 -17.46 -28.83
N GLN A 60 25.22 -18.48 -28.72
CA GLN A 60 23.78 -18.33 -28.97
C GLN A 60 23.07 -18.64 -27.66
N GLU A 61 23.09 -17.67 -26.74
CA GLU A 61 22.16 -17.68 -25.62
C GLU A 61 20.73 -17.57 -26.16
N PRO A 62 19.83 -18.53 -25.90
CA PRO A 62 18.41 -18.25 -25.99
C PRO A 62 18.11 -17.09 -25.04
N ASP A 63 17.30 -16.14 -25.48
CA ASP A 63 16.86 -14.93 -24.77
C ASP A 63 16.06 -15.30 -23.50
N ILE A 64 16.72 -15.90 -22.50
CA ILE A 64 16.18 -16.16 -21.17
C ILE A 64 16.28 -14.82 -20.43
N LYS A 65 15.39 -13.90 -20.82
CA LYS A 65 15.16 -12.67 -20.07
C LYS A 65 14.81 -13.06 -18.66
N ASN A 66 15.61 -12.59 -17.72
CA ASN A 66 15.26 -12.63 -16.30
C ASN A 66 13.86 -12.00 -16.13
N PRO A 67 12.84 -12.73 -15.68
CA PRO A 67 11.47 -12.21 -15.57
C PRO A 67 11.36 -11.01 -14.59
N SER A 68 12.39 -10.79 -13.75
CA SER A 68 12.49 -9.61 -12.87
C SER A 68 12.97 -8.33 -13.58
N LEU A 69 13.46 -8.41 -14.83
CA LEU A 69 13.87 -7.28 -15.66
C LEU A 69 12.90 -7.11 -16.83
N SER A 70 11.60 -6.97 -16.55
CA SER A 70 10.64 -6.52 -17.56
C SER A 70 10.80 -5.02 -17.79
N THR A 71 11.11 -4.61 -19.02
CA THR A 71 11.10 -3.20 -19.45
C THR A 71 9.67 -2.63 -19.56
N SER A 72 8.64 -3.47 -19.40
CA SER A 72 7.24 -3.07 -19.30
C SER A 72 6.47 -4.09 -18.46
N TYR A 73 6.38 -3.88 -17.14
CA TYR A 73 5.47 -4.64 -16.26
C TYR A 73 3.98 -4.46 -16.63
N ARG A 74 3.68 -3.52 -17.53
CA ARG A 74 2.33 -3.22 -17.99
C ARG A 74 2.07 -3.88 -19.34
N ASN A 75 1.00 -4.68 -19.42
CA ASN A 75 0.49 -5.13 -20.72
C ASN A 75 0.08 -3.88 -21.53
N SER A 76 0.61 -3.74 -22.76
CA SER A 76 0.31 -2.62 -23.66
C SER A 76 -1.16 -2.54 -24.08
N GLU A 77 -1.91 -3.63 -23.91
CA GLU A 77 -3.36 -3.69 -24.13
C GLU A 77 -4.16 -2.99 -23.02
N LEU A 78 -3.54 -2.74 -21.85
CA LEU A 78 -4.22 -2.04 -20.76
C LEU A 78 -4.23 -0.53 -21.01
N PRO A 79 -5.42 0.12 -21.03
CA PRO A 79 -5.55 1.55 -21.23
C PRO A 79 -4.67 2.33 -20.26
N LYS A 80 -4.00 3.38 -20.73
CA LYS A 80 -3.16 4.25 -19.87
C LYS A 80 -4.04 4.97 -18.85
N PRO A 81 -3.57 5.19 -17.61
CA PRO A 81 -4.32 5.95 -16.62
C PRO A 81 -4.44 7.40 -17.09
N ASN A 82 -5.53 8.07 -16.70
CA ASN A 82 -5.61 9.52 -16.86
C ASN A 82 -4.48 10.18 -16.07
N GLN A 83 -3.63 10.95 -16.75
CA GLN A 83 -2.41 11.51 -16.17
C GLN A 83 -2.70 12.56 -15.10
N THR A 84 -3.72 13.41 -15.30
CA THR A 84 -4.13 14.44 -14.34
C THR A 84 -4.54 13.81 -13.00
N VAL A 85 -5.36 12.74 -13.05
CA VAL A 85 -5.78 12.04 -11.83
C VAL A 85 -4.63 11.24 -11.22
N LEU A 86 -3.78 10.60 -12.04
CA LEU A 86 -2.61 9.87 -11.54
C LEU A 86 -1.68 10.78 -10.73
N GLU A 87 -1.36 11.96 -11.24
CA GLU A 87 -0.52 12.94 -10.54
C GLU A 87 -1.13 13.37 -9.20
N ALA A 88 -2.45 13.54 -9.15
CA ALA A 88 -3.15 13.83 -7.90
C ALA A 88 -3.02 12.66 -6.91
N GLN A 89 -3.22 11.42 -7.37
CA GLN A 89 -3.08 10.21 -6.55
C GLN A 89 -1.69 10.08 -5.93
N THR A 90 -0.61 10.43 -6.64
CA THR A 90 0.75 10.42 -6.06
C THR A 90 0.95 11.38 -4.88
N LYS A 91 0.04 12.34 -4.70
CA LYS A 91 0.07 13.31 -3.59
C LYS A 91 -0.90 12.93 -2.47
N VAL A 92 -2.09 12.46 -2.81
CA VAL A 92 -3.17 12.24 -1.84
C VAL A 92 -3.34 10.78 -1.41
N CYS A 93 -2.98 9.80 -2.25
CA CYS A 93 -3.12 8.37 -1.95
C CYS A 93 -1.89 7.85 -1.18
N THR A 94 -1.54 8.51 -0.08
CA THR A 94 -0.39 8.14 0.76
C THR A 94 -0.77 8.14 2.23
N GLY A 95 0.13 7.71 3.12
CA GLY A 95 -0.19 7.59 4.55
C GLY A 95 -0.48 8.93 5.26
N PRO A 96 -0.91 8.88 6.54
CA PRO A 96 -1.33 10.03 7.34
C PRO A 96 -0.25 11.09 7.56
N THR A 97 1.02 10.74 7.36
CA THR A 97 2.18 11.64 7.54
C THR A 97 2.81 12.09 6.23
N GLN A 98 2.53 11.42 5.11
CA GLN A 98 3.18 11.66 3.81
C GLN A 98 2.28 12.39 2.82
N THR A 99 0.98 12.39 3.09
CA THR A 99 -0.03 13.01 2.24
C THR A 99 0.21 14.50 2.09
N ARG A 100 0.12 14.98 0.84
CA ARG A 100 0.24 16.38 0.48
C ARG A 100 -1.09 16.85 -0.11
N PRO A 101 -1.85 17.69 0.60
CA PRO A 101 -3.10 18.26 0.08
C PRO A 101 -2.88 18.95 -1.27
N LEU A 102 -3.87 18.87 -2.15
CA LEU A 102 -3.82 19.55 -3.44
C LEU A 102 -3.97 21.07 -3.26
N THR A 103 -3.33 21.84 -4.15
CA THR A 103 -3.66 23.26 -4.32
C THR A 103 -5.06 23.38 -4.92
N GLU A 104 -5.69 24.54 -4.76
CA GLU A 104 -7.03 24.77 -5.29
C GLU A 104 -7.11 24.54 -6.80
N GLU A 105 -6.17 25.09 -7.57
CA GLU A 105 -6.16 24.96 -9.03
C GLU A 105 -6.04 23.50 -9.46
N HIS A 106 -5.23 22.72 -8.75
CA HIS A 106 -5.09 21.29 -9.01
C HIS A 106 -6.35 20.52 -8.61
N ALA A 107 -6.96 20.83 -7.47
CA ALA A 107 -8.20 20.19 -7.03
C ALA A 107 -9.36 20.45 -8.01
N PHE A 108 -9.51 21.70 -8.47
CA PHE A 108 -10.48 22.07 -9.49
C PHE A 108 -10.22 21.34 -10.81
N LYS A 109 -8.96 21.29 -11.26
CA LYS A 109 -8.59 20.58 -12.50
C LYS A 109 -8.94 19.09 -12.42
N VAL A 110 -8.59 18.42 -11.32
CA VAL A 110 -8.83 16.98 -11.13
C VAL A 110 -10.33 16.67 -11.12
N LEU A 111 -11.13 17.41 -10.35
CA LEU A 111 -12.57 17.18 -10.27
C LEU A 111 -13.30 17.52 -11.58
N ASP A 112 -12.84 18.54 -12.31
CA ASP A 112 -13.32 18.85 -13.67
C ASP A 112 -13.01 17.70 -14.65
N THR A 113 -11.78 17.18 -14.64
CA THR A 113 -11.40 16.02 -15.45
C THR A 113 -12.26 14.79 -15.12
N ILE A 114 -12.51 14.51 -13.84
CA ILE A 114 -13.40 13.41 -13.42
C ILE A 114 -14.82 13.64 -13.93
N LEU A 115 -15.37 14.84 -13.78
CA LEU A 115 -16.72 15.18 -14.24
C LEU A 115 -16.87 15.01 -15.76
N LYS A 116 -15.92 15.54 -16.53
CA LYS A 116 -15.88 15.40 -17.99
C LYS A 116 -15.74 13.94 -18.40
N SER A 117 -14.90 13.18 -17.71
CA SER A 117 -14.74 11.74 -17.95
C SER A 117 -16.06 10.99 -17.73
N ALA A 118 -16.75 11.26 -16.63
CA ALA A 118 -18.01 10.60 -16.30
C ALA A 118 -19.13 10.92 -17.30
N LYS A 119 -19.09 12.11 -17.91
CA LYS A 119 -20.01 12.50 -19.00
C LYS A 119 -19.60 12.00 -20.39
N GLY A 120 -18.41 11.43 -20.54
CA GLY A 120 -17.86 11.04 -21.85
C GLY A 120 -17.44 12.24 -22.71
N GLU A 121 -17.09 13.37 -22.09
CA GLU A 121 -16.73 14.62 -22.75
C GLU A 121 -15.21 14.83 -22.91
N LEU A 122 -14.38 13.90 -22.40
CA LEU A 122 -12.93 13.93 -22.60
C LEU A 122 -12.58 13.51 -24.04
N LYS A 123 -11.88 14.39 -24.76
CA LYS A 123 -11.48 14.18 -26.16
C LYS A 123 -10.00 13.89 -26.32
N ASP A 124 -9.16 14.67 -25.65
CA ASP A 124 -7.70 14.66 -25.82
C ASP A 124 -6.95 13.97 -24.67
N GLU A 125 -7.68 13.42 -23.69
CA GLU A 125 -7.12 12.72 -22.53
C GLU A 125 -7.77 11.34 -22.37
N GLU A 126 -7.01 10.40 -21.82
CA GLU A 126 -7.53 9.09 -21.44
C GLU A 126 -8.67 9.24 -20.42
N PRO A 127 -9.75 8.45 -20.51
CA PRO A 127 -10.81 8.46 -19.53
C PRO A 127 -10.28 8.03 -18.16
N VAL A 128 -10.85 8.61 -17.10
CA VAL A 128 -10.56 8.22 -15.72
C VAL A 128 -11.14 6.83 -15.47
N SER A 129 -10.28 5.87 -15.16
CA SER A 129 -10.72 4.49 -14.94
C SER A 129 -11.46 4.32 -13.60
N LYS A 130 -12.26 3.25 -13.47
CA LYS A 130 -12.94 2.91 -12.20
C LYS A 130 -11.96 2.74 -11.05
N ALA A 131 -10.82 2.08 -11.31
CA ALA A 131 -9.74 1.94 -10.34
C ALA A 131 -9.17 3.30 -9.90
N GLN A 132 -9.05 4.28 -10.83
CA GLN A 132 -8.60 5.62 -10.46
C GLN A 132 -9.62 6.36 -9.58
N LEU A 133 -10.91 6.23 -9.90
CA LEU A 133 -11.98 6.82 -9.08
C LEU A 133 -11.98 6.24 -7.67
N GLY A 134 -11.92 4.92 -7.54
CA GLY A 134 -11.90 4.25 -6.24
C GLY A 134 -10.72 4.65 -5.38
N ALA A 135 -9.51 4.62 -5.93
CA ALA A 135 -8.30 5.05 -5.25
C ALA A 135 -8.34 6.53 -4.82
N PHE A 136 -8.76 7.43 -5.73
CA PHE A 136 -8.80 8.86 -5.45
C PHE A 136 -9.84 9.21 -4.38
N PHE A 137 -11.07 8.72 -4.52
CA PHE A 137 -12.13 9.04 -3.56
C PHE A 137 -11.92 8.36 -2.22
N SER A 138 -11.36 7.14 -2.16
CA SER A 138 -10.95 6.51 -0.90
C SER A 138 -9.99 7.41 -0.14
N ALA A 139 -8.98 7.94 -0.85
CA ALA A 139 -8.03 8.87 -0.27
C ALA A 139 -8.68 10.16 0.24
N MET A 140 -9.58 10.75 -0.54
CA MET A 140 -10.29 11.96 -0.11
C MET A 140 -11.14 11.68 1.15
N THR A 141 -11.88 10.58 1.18
CA THR A 141 -12.75 10.20 2.31
C THR A 141 -11.95 9.96 3.60
N ILE A 142 -10.91 9.10 3.55
CA ILE A 142 -10.08 8.79 4.73
C ILE A 142 -9.42 10.06 5.26
N ARG A 143 -8.90 10.91 4.36
CA ARG A 143 -8.29 12.19 4.74
C ARG A 143 -9.26 13.12 5.44
N ALA A 144 -10.54 13.13 5.05
CA ALA A 144 -11.56 13.94 5.69
C ALA A 144 -11.93 13.40 7.09
N ASN A 145 -11.98 12.07 7.24
CA ASN A 145 -12.50 11.43 8.45
C ASN A 145 -11.45 11.23 9.55
N ALA A 146 -10.24 10.81 9.19
CA ALA A 146 -9.33 10.17 10.14
C ALA A 146 -7.94 10.80 10.21
N PHE A 147 -7.47 11.42 9.14
CA PHE A 147 -6.10 11.94 9.09
C PHE A 147 -5.91 13.19 9.97
N PRO A 148 -4.69 13.46 10.45
CA PRO A 148 -4.39 14.67 11.22
C PRO A 148 -4.50 15.93 10.36
N GLU A 149 -4.81 17.07 10.99
CA GLU A 149 -5.08 18.36 10.33
C GLU A 149 -4.13 18.73 9.16
N PRO A 150 -2.80 18.55 9.25
CA PRO A 150 -1.89 18.91 8.15
C PRO A 150 -2.08 18.09 6.86
N THR A 151 -2.69 16.91 6.95
CA THR A 151 -2.90 15.99 5.82
C THR A 151 -4.38 15.80 5.47
N GLN A 152 -5.29 16.46 6.21
CA GLN A 152 -6.71 16.59 5.85
C GLN A 152 -6.88 17.47 4.60
N TRP A 153 -8.13 17.71 4.19
CA TRP A 153 -8.42 18.56 3.06
C TRP A 153 -7.94 20.00 3.27
N SER A 154 -7.25 20.52 2.27
CA SER A 154 -6.98 21.95 2.18
C SER A 154 -8.28 22.73 1.96
N GLU A 155 -8.26 24.03 2.24
CA GLU A 155 -9.40 24.90 1.93
C GLU A 155 -9.70 24.93 0.42
N GLY A 156 -8.67 24.79 -0.42
CA GLY A 156 -8.84 24.67 -1.87
C GLY A 156 -9.58 23.39 -2.27
N GLU A 157 -9.25 22.26 -1.65
CA GLU A 157 -9.95 20.98 -1.87
C GLU A 157 -11.40 21.06 -1.40
N ARG A 158 -11.67 21.66 -0.25
CA ARG A 158 -13.05 21.89 0.27
C ARG A 158 -13.87 22.72 -0.72
N ARG A 159 -13.32 23.83 -1.22
CA ARG A 159 -14.01 24.69 -2.21
C ARG A 159 -14.27 23.97 -3.52
N ALA A 160 -13.28 23.24 -4.04
CA ALA A 160 -13.43 22.47 -5.27
C ALA A 160 -14.50 21.37 -5.12
N MET A 161 -14.50 20.66 -3.99
CA MET A 161 -15.47 19.61 -3.72
C MET A 161 -16.89 20.17 -3.60
N ASN A 162 -17.08 21.26 -2.84
CA ASN A 162 -18.38 21.94 -2.74
C ASN A 162 -18.91 22.42 -4.11
N HIS A 163 -18.02 22.81 -5.02
CA HIS A 163 -18.40 23.23 -6.37
C HIS A 163 -18.83 22.05 -7.27
N TYR A 164 -18.06 20.96 -7.27
CA TYR A 164 -18.27 19.85 -8.22
C TYR A 164 -19.18 18.74 -7.70
N TRP A 165 -19.25 18.50 -6.39
CA TRP A 165 -19.99 17.38 -5.81
C TRP A 165 -21.46 17.30 -6.24
N PRO A 166 -22.25 18.40 -6.28
CA PRO A 166 -23.64 18.36 -6.73
C PRO A 166 -23.82 17.90 -8.19
N GLN A 167 -22.78 18.05 -9.02
CA GLN A 167 -22.77 17.59 -10.40
C GLN A 167 -22.25 16.16 -10.52
N LEU A 168 -21.18 15.83 -9.78
CA LEU A 168 -20.58 14.51 -9.75
C LEU A 168 -21.56 13.44 -9.27
N ILE A 169 -22.35 13.72 -8.23
CA ILE A 169 -23.30 12.75 -7.68
C ILE A 169 -24.40 12.33 -8.66
N ARG A 170 -24.63 13.11 -9.72
CA ARG A 170 -25.64 12.81 -10.75
C ARG A 170 -25.10 11.92 -11.87
N VAL A 171 -23.78 11.83 -12.02
CA VAL A 171 -23.14 11.16 -13.15
C VAL A 171 -22.23 10.01 -12.73
N LEU A 172 -21.73 10.02 -11.48
CA LEU A 172 -20.88 8.96 -10.97
C LEU A 172 -21.69 7.68 -10.69
N PRO A 173 -21.10 6.49 -10.84
CA PRO A 173 -21.72 5.25 -10.43
C PRO A 173 -21.92 5.19 -8.90
N GLN A 174 -22.90 4.40 -8.44
CA GLN A 174 -23.28 4.33 -7.02
C GLN A 174 -22.13 3.85 -6.12
N ASP A 175 -21.32 2.92 -6.58
CA ASP A 175 -20.15 2.42 -5.84
C ASP A 175 -19.13 3.54 -5.54
N THR A 176 -18.91 4.43 -6.51
CA THR A 176 -17.99 5.56 -6.42
C THR A 176 -18.55 6.64 -5.51
N ILE A 177 -19.86 6.89 -5.57
CA ILE A 177 -20.55 7.79 -4.65
C ILE A 177 -20.45 7.27 -3.21
N PHE A 178 -20.60 5.96 -3.01
CA PHE A 178 -20.38 5.31 -1.70
C PHE A 178 -18.95 5.50 -1.20
N ILE A 179 -17.93 5.26 -2.03
CA ILE A 179 -16.53 5.43 -1.62
C ILE A 179 -16.25 6.89 -1.22
N ALA A 180 -16.80 7.85 -1.97
CA ALA A 180 -16.60 9.27 -1.74
C ALA A 180 -17.36 9.82 -0.52
N ASP A 181 -18.55 9.30 -0.22
CA ASP A 181 -19.37 9.77 0.90
C ASP A 181 -20.14 8.62 1.56
N PRO A 182 -19.45 7.69 2.26
CA PRO A 182 -20.05 6.46 2.78
C PRO A 182 -21.17 6.72 3.81
N GLU A 183 -21.07 7.83 4.53
CA GLU A 183 -22.04 8.28 5.55
C GLU A 183 -22.99 9.38 5.02
N GLY A 184 -22.81 9.84 3.79
CA GLY A 184 -23.70 10.84 3.17
C GLY A 184 -23.63 12.22 3.83
N SER A 185 -22.53 12.57 4.49
CA SER A 185 -22.39 13.83 5.24
C SER A 185 -21.06 14.55 5.00
N ILE A 186 -20.07 13.89 4.40
CA ILE A 186 -18.70 14.40 4.26
C ILE A 186 -18.64 15.43 3.13
N MET A 187 -19.38 15.19 2.05
CA MET A 187 -19.33 15.99 0.82
C MET A 187 -20.35 17.17 0.82
N GLY A 188 -20.85 17.55 2.00
CA GLY A 188 -21.73 18.70 2.22
C GLY A 188 -23.20 18.44 1.87
N VAL A 189 -23.52 18.23 0.59
CA VAL A 189 -24.89 17.89 0.18
C VAL A 189 -25.12 16.42 0.47
N GLY A 190 -25.85 16.15 1.56
CA GLY A 190 -26.10 14.78 1.98
C GLY A 190 -26.90 13.99 0.96
N SER A 191 -26.49 12.74 0.76
CA SER A 191 -27.09 11.79 -0.17
C SER A 191 -27.38 10.48 0.54
N SER A 192 -28.53 9.88 0.24
CA SER A 192 -28.86 8.56 0.76
C SER A 192 -28.11 7.43 0.05
N ILE A 193 -27.41 7.71 -1.06
CA ILE A 193 -26.75 6.68 -1.89
C ILE A 193 -25.64 5.97 -1.11
N GLY A 194 -24.70 6.71 -0.52
CA GLY A 194 -23.58 6.10 0.22
C GLY A 194 -24.02 5.26 1.42
N PRO A 195 -24.84 5.80 2.34
CA PRO A 195 -25.35 5.06 3.49
C PRO A 195 -26.15 3.80 3.13
N GLN A 196 -26.88 3.82 2.00
CA GLN A 196 -27.72 2.70 1.57
C GLN A 196 -27.02 1.74 0.61
N PHE A 197 -25.80 2.05 0.16
CA PHE A 197 -25.06 1.17 -0.73
C PHE A 197 -24.58 -0.08 0.01
N VAL A 198 -24.95 -1.24 -0.51
CA VAL A 198 -24.61 -2.56 0.04
C VAL A 198 -23.76 -3.40 -0.90
N GLY A 199 -23.45 -2.92 -2.10
CA GLY A 199 -22.78 -3.71 -3.14
C GLY A 199 -23.73 -4.66 -3.88
N ASN A 200 -23.25 -5.20 -5.00
CA ASN A 200 -23.96 -6.15 -5.84
C ASN A 200 -23.42 -7.58 -5.63
N GLY A 201 -24.24 -8.43 -5.00
CA GLY A 201 -23.89 -9.81 -4.70
C GLY A 201 -23.06 -9.95 -3.41
N THR A 202 -22.83 -11.20 -3.00
CA THR A 202 -22.26 -11.52 -1.69
C THR A 202 -20.81 -11.04 -1.52
N ALA A 203 -20.01 -11.10 -2.59
CA ALA A 203 -18.61 -10.66 -2.58
C ALA A 203 -18.50 -9.15 -2.36
N GLU A 204 -19.26 -8.35 -3.11
CA GLU A 204 -19.29 -6.90 -2.91
C GLU A 204 -19.93 -6.51 -1.59
N MET A 205 -20.94 -7.23 -1.10
CA MET A 205 -21.50 -6.98 0.23
C MET A 205 -20.45 -7.09 1.34
N ARG A 206 -19.60 -8.12 1.28
CA ARG A 206 -18.48 -8.27 2.22
C ARG A 206 -17.46 -7.15 2.06
N LEU A 207 -17.09 -6.83 0.81
CA LEU A 207 -16.14 -5.76 0.50
C LEU A 207 -16.63 -4.39 0.96
N VAL A 208 -17.91 -4.06 0.76
CA VAL A 208 -18.54 -2.81 1.20
C VAL A 208 -18.58 -2.72 2.72
N GLY A 209 -18.90 -3.83 3.41
CA GLY A 209 -18.81 -3.90 4.87
C GLY A 209 -17.41 -3.57 5.38
N ALA A 210 -16.38 -4.20 4.79
CA ALA A 210 -14.99 -3.93 5.11
C ALA A 210 -14.56 -2.49 4.78
N LEU A 211 -15.01 -1.95 3.63
CA LEU A 211 -14.72 -0.59 3.20
C LEU A 211 -15.26 0.47 4.15
N ARG A 212 -16.39 0.25 4.82
CA ARG A 212 -16.91 1.22 5.81
C ARG A 212 -15.91 1.45 6.95
N GLU A 213 -15.32 0.38 7.46
CA GLU A 213 -14.28 0.47 8.50
C GLU A 213 -13.01 1.13 7.94
N VAL A 214 -12.54 0.70 6.76
CA VAL A 214 -11.33 1.24 6.13
C VAL A 214 -11.48 2.74 5.83
N LEU A 215 -12.61 3.17 5.27
CA LEU A 215 -12.90 4.57 4.93
C LEU A 215 -13.09 5.46 6.16
N ALA A 216 -13.39 4.87 7.32
CA ALA A 216 -13.38 5.54 8.62
C ALA A 216 -11.97 5.65 9.24
N GLY A 217 -10.93 5.16 8.55
CA GLY A 217 -9.55 5.13 9.05
C GLY A 217 -9.23 3.92 9.95
N GLY A 218 -10.11 2.92 9.97
CA GLY A 218 -9.98 1.71 10.77
C GLY A 218 -9.11 0.63 10.13
N HIS A 219 -8.98 -0.48 10.87
CA HIS A 219 -8.22 -1.67 10.49
C HIS A 219 -9.10 -2.90 10.61
N LEU A 220 -8.84 -3.90 9.77
CA LEU A 220 -9.63 -5.12 9.69
C LEU A 220 -8.97 -6.29 10.44
N GLY A 221 -9.79 -7.25 10.83
CA GLY A 221 -9.36 -8.55 11.34
C GLY A 221 -8.70 -9.41 10.25
N TYR A 222 -7.95 -10.44 10.69
CA TYR A 222 -7.27 -11.36 9.78
C TYR A 222 -8.27 -12.10 8.89
N GLU A 223 -9.34 -12.63 9.49
CA GLU A 223 -10.37 -13.40 8.80
C GLU A 223 -11.19 -12.52 7.85
N GLU A 224 -11.38 -11.25 8.19
CA GLU A 224 -12.09 -10.28 7.36
C GLU A 224 -11.31 -9.97 6.09
N VAL A 225 -10.01 -9.62 6.21
CA VAL A 225 -9.15 -9.38 5.05
C VAL A 225 -9.04 -10.64 4.19
N GLN A 226 -8.77 -11.80 4.80
CA GLN A 226 -8.68 -13.06 4.06
C GLN A 226 -9.99 -13.39 3.33
N GLY A 227 -11.14 -13.19 3.99
CA GLY A 227 -12.45 -13.43 3.40
C GLY A 227 -12.81 -12.47 2.27
N VAL A 228 -12.38 -11.21 2.35
CA VAL A 228 -12.54 -10.24 1.25
C VAL A 228 -11.66 -10.64 0.06
N LEU A 229 -10.38 -10.97 0.29
CA LEU A 229 -9.45 -11.32 -0.78
C LEU A 229 -9.91 -12.55 -1.56
N LYS A 230 -10.37 -13.60 -0.87
CA LYS A 230 -10.88 -14.83 -1.50
C LYS A 230 -12.15 -14.64 -2.33
N ASP A 231 -13.00 -13.70 -1.93
CA ASP A 231 -14.25 -13.42 -2.64
C ASP A 231 -14.05 -12.53 -3.86
N VAL A 232 -13.04 -11.65 -3.82
CA VAL A 232 -12.82 -10.64 -4.85
C VAL A 232 -11.75 -11.06 -5.87
N LEU A 233 -10.81 -11.91 -5.48
CA LEU A 233 -9.73 -12.41 -6.33
C LEU A 233 -9.95 -13.89 -6.71
N PRO A 234 -9.54 -14.30 -7.92
CA PRO A 234 -8.89 -13.50 -8.96
C PRO A 234 -9.87 -12.59 -9.72
N LEU A 235 -9.41 -11.41 -10.10
CA LEU A 235 -10.14 -10.54 -11.02
C LEU A 235 -10.17 -11.22 -12.39
N LYS A 236 -11.31 -11.80 -12.78
CA LYS A 236 -11.48 -12.37 -14.12
C LYS A 236 -11.45 -11.25 -15.16
N ALA A 237 -10.31 -11.06 -15.82
CA ALA A 237 -10.19 -10.16 -16.95
C ALA A 237 -10.80 -10.84 -18.20
N GLY A 238 -11.90 -10.29 -18.72
CA GLY A 238 -12.38 -10.63 -20.06
C GLY A 238 -13.52 -11.65 -20.16
N GLU A 239 -14.07 -12.17 -19.06
CA GLU A 239 -15.29 -12.98 -19.10
C GLU A 239 -16.47 -12.24 -18.49
N MET A 240 -17.52 -12.08 -19.29
CA MET A 240 -18.81 -11.52 -18.93
C MET A 240 -19.57 -12.52 -18.04
N GLU A 241 -19.04 -12.80 -16.85
CA GLU A 241 -19.78 -13.49 -15.78
C GLU A 241 -19.71 -12.67 -14.50
N SER A 242 -20.92 -12.29 -14.07
CA SER A 242 -21.41 -11.43 -13.00
C SER A 242 -20.83 -11.58 -11.57
N SER A 243 -19.60 -12.05 -11.36
CA SER A 243 -19.08 -12.35 -10.02
C SER A 243 -17.84 -11.57 -9.58
N SER A 244 -17.20 -10.78 -10.44
CA SER A 244 -16.03 -9.97 -10.04
C SER A 244 -16.48 -8.65 -9.41
N ALA A 245 -16.00 -8.33 -8.21
CA ALA A 245 -16.27 -7.05 -7.58
C ALA A 245 -15.82 -5.86 -8.44
N SER A 246 -16.49 -4.73 -8.31
CA SER A 246 -16.16 -3.50 -9.03
C SER A 246 -14.72 -3.07 -8.77
N GLU A 247 -14.01 -2.72 -9.84
CA GLU A 247 -12.63 -2.22 -9.78
C GLU A 247 -12.50 -0.98 -8.89
N SER A 248 -13.54 -0.15 -8.80
CA SER A 248 -13.56 1.03 -7.92
C SER A 248 -13.57 0.61 -6.44
N LEU A 249 -14.40 -0.37 -6.05
CA LEU A 249 -14.45 -0.88 -4.68
C LEU A 249 -13.14 -1.56 -4.31
N PHE A 250 -12.60 -2.41 -5.20
CA PHE A 250 -11.36 -3.13 -4.93
C PHE A 250 -10.16 -2.19 -4.83
N SER A 251 -10.02 -1.22 -5.75
CA SER A 251 -8.96 -0.22 -5.67
C SER A 251 -9.08 0.68 -4.43
N ALA A 252 -10.31 1.07 -4.05
CA ALA A 252 -10.57 1.81 -2.82
C ALA A 252 -10.13 1.05 -1.57
N PHE A 253 -10.33 -0.27 -1.55
CA PHE A 253 -9.93 -1.15 -0.46
C PHE A 253 -8.41 -1.26 -0.35
N MET A 254 -7.73 -1.58 -1.46
CA MET A 254 -6.27 -1.71 -1.50
C MET A 254 -5.56 -0.40 -1.11
N ILE A 255 -5.99 0.73 -1.69
CA ILE A 255 -5.41 2.04 -1.38
C ILE A 255 -5.79 2.49 0.03
N GLY A 256 -7.02 2.24 0.47
CA GLY A 256 -7.49 2.63 1.79
C GLY A 256 -6.71 1.95 2.91
N GLN A 257 -6.51 0.63 2.84
CA GLN A 257 -5.69 -0.08 3.81
C GLN A 257 -4.24 0.42 3.81
N ARG A 258 -3.68 0.67 2.62
CA ARG A 258 -2.32 1.23 2.51
C ARG A 258 -2.20 2.60 3.15
N MET A 259 -3.21 3.45 2.96
CA MET A 259 -3.28 4.77 3.56
C MET A 259 -3.42 4.71 5.08
N ASN A 260 -4.17 3.74 5.62
CA ASN A 260 -4.31 3.54 7.07
C ASN A 260 -3.07 2.94 7.72
N ARG A 261 -2.08 2.48 6.92
CA ARG A 261 -0.87 1.74 7.35
C ARG A 261 -1.25 0.35 7.85
N GLU A 262 -1.28 -0.61 6.93
CA GLU A 262 -1.70 -1.99 7.25
C GLU A 262 -1.00 -2.52 8.50
N THR A 263 -1.77 -3.16 9.38
CA THR A 263 -1.22 -3.82 10.56
C THR A 263 -0.55 -5.14 10.20
N ASP A 264 0.31 -5.65 11.08
CA ASP A 264 0.91 -6.98 10.94
C ASP A 264 -0.13 -8.09 10.72
N ARG A 265 -1.32 -7.91 11.31
CA ARG A 265 -2.45 -8.84 11.17
C ARG A 265 -3.04 -8.81 9.77
N GLU A 266 -3.28 -7.62 9.23
CA GLU A 266 -3.78 -7.42 7.87
C GLU A 266 -2.74 -7.92 6.86
N LEU A 267 -1.46 -7.58 7.05
CA LEU A 267 -0.35 -8.05 6.22
C LEU A 267 -0.26 -9.59 6.20
N LYS A 268 -0.38 -10.23 7.38
CA LYS A 268 -0.42 -11.70 7.47
C LYS A 268 -1.59 -12.29 6.68
N ALA A 269 -2.75 -11.64 6.69
CA ALA A 269 -3.91 -12.08 5.92
C ALA A 269 -3.65 -12.02 4.41
N TYR A 270 -3.00 -10.96 3.92
CA TYR A 270 -2.57 -10.86 2.53
C TYR A 270 -1.64 -12.01 2.13
N CYS A 271 -0.63 -12.31 2.96
CA CYS A 271 0.34 -13.37 2.67
C CYS A 271 -0.30 -14.77 2.66
N LEU A 272 -1.28 -15.02 3.54
CA LEU A 272 -1.85 -16.35 3.75
C LEU A 272 -3.20 -16.56 3.09
N ALA A 273 -3.75 -15.55 2.40
CA ALA A 273 -5.08 -15.64 1.80
C ALA A 273 -5.21 -16.84 0.86
N PHE A 274 -4.19 -17.06 0.03
CA PHE A 274 -4.19 -18.08 -1.03
C PHE A 274 -3.20 -19.23 -0.77
N ASP A 275 -2.55 -19.27 0.40
CA ASP A 275 -1.47 -20.23 0.71
C ASP A 275 -1.94 -21.70 0.66
N ASN A 276 -3.22 -21.94 0.96
CA ASN A 276 -3.81 -23.28 0.92
C ASN A 276 -4.35 -23.68 -0.46
N GLU A 277 -4.33 -22.81 -1.48
CA GLU A 277 -4.94 -23.11 -2.78
C GLU A 277 -4.08 -24.02 -3.66
N LEU A 278 -2.76 -24.00 -3.46
CA LEU A 278 -1.81 -24.79 -4.24
C LEU A 278 -1.51 -26.17 -3.60
N GLY A 279 -2.24 -26.54 -2.55
CA GLY A 279 -2.05 -27.79 -1.81
C GLY A 279 -1.11 -27.63 -0.62
N PRO A 280 -0.63 -28.74 -0.02
CA PRO A 280 0.28 -28.67 1.12
C PRO A 280 1.58 -27.98 0.72
N ALA A 281 2.14 -27.19 1.65
CA ALA A 281 3.41 -26.49 1.45
C ALA A 281 4.48 -27.46 0.93
N PRO A 282 5.16 -27.14 -0.18
CA PRO A 282 6.18 -28.02 -0.74
C PRO A 282 7.31 -28.19 0.27
N VAL A 283 7.71 -29.45 0.52
CA VAL A 283 8.89 -29.74 1.34
C VAL A 283 10.13 -29.47 0.49
N ALA A 284 10.83 -28.38 0.78
CA ALA A 284 12.07 -28.03 0.09
C ALA A 284 13.25 -28.83 0.68
N ASP A 285 13.81 -29.75 -0.10
CA ASP A 285 15.08 -30.41 0.21
C ASP A 285 16.22 -29.61 -0.45
N VAL A 286 16.78 -28.64 0.29
CA VAL A 286 17.78 -27.70 -0.23
C VAL A 286 19.02 -27.69 0.65
N ASN A 287 20.19 -27.68 0.00
CA ASN A 287 21.49 -27.63 0.68
C ASN A 287 21.85 -26.22 1.21
N SER A 288 21.18 -25.19 0.72
CA SER A 288 21.34 -23.79 1.15
C SER A 288 20.04 -23.02 0.91
N LEU A 289 19.80 -22.02 1.75
CA LEU A 289 18.59 -21.19 1.72
C LEU A 289 19.02 -19.74 1.55
N THR A 290 18.67 -19.14 0.41
CA THR A 290 18.95 -17.71 0.16
C THR A 290 17.79 -16.91 0.71
N HIS A 291 18.03 -16.18 1.79
CA HIS A 291 17.08 -15.23 2.34
C HIS A 291 17.13 -13.94 1.51
N TYR A 292 16.15 -13.76 0.62
CA TYR A 292 15.84 -12.43 0.11
C TYR A 292 15.23 -11.66 1.28
N GLY A 293 15.90 -10.58 1.71
CA GLY A 293 15.38 -9.70 2.76
C GLY A 293 13.94 -9.26 2.47
N GLU A 294 13.24 -8.80 3.49
CA GLU A 294 11.89 -8.26 3.31
C GLU A 294 11.92 -7.19 2.20
N PRO A 295 10.96 -7.23 1.25
CA PRO A 295 10.88 -6.19 0.23
C PRO A 295 10.81 -4.82 0.90
N TYR A 296 11.58 -3.88 0.39
CA TYR A 296 11.75 -2.55 0.97
C TYR A 296 10.38 -1.91 1.30
N ASP A 297 10.10 -1.75 2.60
CA ASP A 297 8.84 -1.24 3.14
C ASP A 297 8.73 0.30 3.08
N GLY A 298 9.77 0.97 2.60
CA GLY A 298 9.86 2.43 2.53
C GLY A 298 10.18 3.12 3.86
N ASN A 299 10.25 2.37 4.97
CA ASN A 299 10.32 2.91 6.33
C ASN A 299 11.64 2.53 7.02
N THR A 300 12.23 1.40 6.62
CA THR A 300 13.51 0.92 7.16
C THR A 300 14.64 1.25 6.18
N ARG A 301 15.39 2.32 6.45
CA ARG A 301 16.69 2.56 5.79
C ARG A 301 17.76 1.76 6.55
N TYR A 302 18.30 0.72 5.91
CA TYR A 302 19.55 0.08 6.35
C TYR A 302 20.73 1.06 6.21
#